data_AF-A0A7G9NUR8-F1
#
_entry.id   AF-A0A7G9NUR8-F1
#
_cell.length_a   1.000
_cell.length_b   1.000
_cell.length_c   1.000
_cell.angle_alpha   90.00
_cell.angle_beta   90.00
_cell.angle_gamma   90.00
#
_symmetry.space_group_name_H-M   'P 1'
#
loop_
_entity.id
_entity.type
_entity.pdbx_description
1 polymer ?
#
loop_
_entity_poly.entity_id
_entity_poly.type
_entity_poly.pdbx_seq_one_letter_code
_entity_poly.pdbx_strand_id
1 'polypeptide(L)'
;MKKQIKLMAEYGGEAVWWMGHRVGPTDLQDIPISDELRYDIKRWARSYADTLDDNDPAASDFDNDETRVIFDSEGSILWKHLQEELGSEWEVHYYSERQQELLLPASVIDRSARKQKAIRYFVNFLIIGGGGIGLCLLGATLVRPVNDLGTIYWLRFVLGSVSILLGSLGILIAIPLPAIVVRTLCASHNISADH
;
A
#
# COMPACT_ATOMS: atom_id res chain seq x y z
N MET A 1 -18.09 -5.57 -21.95
CA MET A 1 -16.75 -4.95 -21.80
C MET A 1 -16.96 -3.55 -21.29
N LYS A 2 -16.14 -3.09 -20.34
CA LYS A 2 -16.26 -1.73 -19.82
C LYS A 2 -15.69 -0.72 -20.80
N LYS A 3 -16.22 0.49 -20.77
CA LYS A 3 -15.65 1.62 -21.52
C LYS A 3 -14.42 2.12 -20.78
N GLN A 4 -13.35 2.39 -21.50
CA GLN A 4 -12.10 2.84 -20.89
C GLN A 4 -11.76 4.24 -21.37
N ILE A 5 -11.45 5.12 -20.43
CA ILE A 5 -10.97 6.48 -20.70
C ILE A 5 -9.79 6.81 -19.81
N LYS A 6 -8.97 7.75 -20.23
CA LYS A 6 -7.95 8.39 -19.38
C LYS A 6 -8.20 9.89 -19.28
N LEU A 7 -8.02 10.43 -18.09
CA LEU A 7 -7.90 11.86 -17.82
C LEU A 7 -6.41 12.22 -17.89
N MET A 8 -6.04 13.13 -18.77
CA MET A 8 -4.68 13.64 -18.91
C MET A 8 -4.72 15.07 -19.42
N ALA A 9 -3.81 15.91 -18.95
CA ALA A 9 -3.65 17.23 -19.55
C ALA A 9 -2.71 17.13 -20.75
N GLU A 10 -2.98 17.93 -21.78
CA GLU A 10 -2.17 17.98 -22.99
C GLU A 10 -2.24 19.39 -23.57
N TYR A 11 -1.10 19.91 -24.03
CA TYR A 11 -1.04 21.20 -24.68
C TYR A 11 -1.89 21.21 -25.95
N GLY A 12 -2.93 22.06 -25.96
CA GLY A 12 -3.83 22.20 -27.12
C GLY A 12 -4.76 21.00 -27.37
N GLY A 13 -4.85 20.05 -26.43
CA GLY A 13 -5.64 18.83 -26.56
C GLY A 13 -6.88 18.79 -25.66
N GLU A 14 -7.71 17.76 -25.87
CA GLU A 14 -8.81 17.43 -24.96
C GLU A 14 -8.27 16.72 -23.71
N ALA A 15 -8.86 17.03 -22.56
CA ALA A 15 -8.43 16.48 -21.27
C ALA A 15 -8.79 15.00 -21.08
N VAL A 16 -9.70 14.47 -21.89
CA VAL A 16 -10.20 13.09 -21.78
C VAL A 16 -10.06 12.34 -23.09
N TRP A 17 -9.56 11.11 -22.98
CA TRP A 17 -9.21 10.28 -24.13
C TRP A 17 -9.83 8.91 -24.02
N TRP A 18 -10.36 8.39 -25.14
CA TRP A 18 -10.74 6.98 -25.24
C TRP A 18 -9.52 6.07 -25.18
N MET A 19 -9.68 4.93 -24.51
CA MET A 19 -8.69 3.86 -24.47
C MET A 19 -9.25 2.54 -25.00
N GLY A 20 -8.36 1.63 -25.40
CA GLY A 20 -8.70 0.30 -25.90
C GLY A 20 -8.93 0.29 -27.42
N HIS A 21 -10.13 -0.11 -27.85
CA HIS A 21 -10.44 -0.29 -29.28
C HIS A 21 -10.70 1.04 -30.03
N ARG A 22 -11.08 2.08 -29.30
CA ARG A 22 -11.14 3.45 -29.80
C ARG A 22 -10.08 4.23 -29.03
N VAL A 23 -9.10 4.80 -29.73
CA VAL A 23 -8.02 5.56 -29.12
C VAL A 23 -8.03 6.96 -29.70
N GLY A 24 -8.01 7.97 -28.83
CA GLY A 24 -7.93 9.36 -29.25
C GLY A 24 -8.66 10.32 -28.31
N PRO A 25 -8.56 11.62 -28.57
CA PRO A 25 -9.25 12.65 -27.80
C PRO A 25 -10.77 12.48 -27.92
N THR A 26 -11.45 12.87 -26.85
CA THR A 26 -12.91 12.79 -26.74
C THR A 26 -13.42 14.13 -26.23
N ASP A 27 -14.43 14.68 -26.90
CA ASP A 27 -15.13 15.84 -26.35
C ASP A 27 -15.81 15.42 -25.05
N LEU A 28 -15.57 16.18 -23.98
CA LEU A 28 -16.26 15.98 -22.71
C LEU A 28 -17.78 15.90 -22.93
N GLN A 29 -18.37 16.65 -23.87
CA GLN A 29 -19.81 16.66 -24.15
C GLN A 29 -20.36 15.28 -24.54
N ASP A 30 -19.53 14.39 -25.07
CA ASP A 30 -19.91 13.02 -25.41
C ASP A 30 -19.93 12.09 -24.16
N ILE A 31 -19.48 12.60 -23.01
CA ILE A 31 -19.38 11.88 -21.75
C ILE A 31 -20.53 12.32 -20.82
N PRO A 32 -21.31 11.35 -20.28
CA PRO A 32 -22.48 11.63 -19.45
C PRO A 32 -22.07 12.02 -18.02
N ILE A 33 -21.50 13.21 -17.88
CA ILE A 33 -21.10 13.83 -16.61
C ILE A 33 -21.80 15.16 -16.40
N SER A 34 -21.81 15.62 -15.16
CA SER A 34 -22.36 16.92 -14.76
C SER A 34 -21.62 18.08 -15.42
N ASP A 35 -22.32 19.21 -15.58
CA ASP A 35 -21.73 20.44 -16.13
C ASP A 35 -20.68 21.04 -15.18
N GLU A 36 -20.84 20.82 -13.87
CA GLU A 36 -19.88 21.22 -12.84
C GLU A 36 -18.55 20.47 -13.02
N LEU A 37 -18.58 19.13 -13.07
CA LEU A 37 -17.37 18.34 -13.26
C LEU A 37 -16.71 18.65 -14.62
N ARG A 38 -17.52 18.84 -15.66
CA ARG A 38 -17.05 19.26 -16.98
C ARG A 38 -16.31 20.60 -16.94
N TYR A 39 -16.86 21.58 -16.22
CA TYR A 39 -16.23 22.87 -16.01
C TYR A 39 -14.90 22.73 -15.26
N ASP A 40 -14.88 21.94 -14.18
CA ASP A 40 -13.68 21.76 -13.37
C ASP A 40 -12.55 21.06 -14.14
N ILE A 41 -12.87 20.04 -14.95
CA ILE A 41 -11.89 19.38 -15.81
C ILE A 41 -11.32 20.37 -16.83
N LYS A 42 -12.16 21.22 -17.44
CA LYS A 42 -11.68 22.23 -18.39
C LYS A 42 -10.81 23.28 -17.72
N ARG A 43 -11.17 23.72 -16.50
CA ARG A 43 -10.37 24.66 -15.70
C ARG A 43 -9.00 24.08 -15.36
N TRP A 44 -8.97 22.83 -14.91
CA TRP A 44 -7.74 22.10 -14.61
C TRP A 44 -6.87 21.89 -15.86
N ALA A 45 -7.44 21.46 -16.98
CA ALA A 45 -6.67 21.30 -18.22
C ALA A 45 -6.10 22.63 -18.73
N ARG A 46 -6.83 23.73 -18.53
CA ARG A 46 -6.35 25.07 -18.88
C ARG A 46 -5.16 25.50 -18.02
N SER A 47 -5.14 25.20 -16.72
CA SER A 47 -3.99 25.57 -15.89
C SER A 47 -2.71 24.82 -16.29
N TYR A 48 -2.82 23.63 -16.88
CA TYR A 48 -1.69 22.97 -17.54
C TYR A 48 -1.29 23.72 -18.82
N ALA A 49 -2.25 24.08 -19.66
CA ALA A 49 -1.95 24.83 -20.88
C ALA A 49 -1.25 26.17 -20.60
N ASP A 50 -1.55 26.80 -19.46
CA ASP A 50 -0.92 28.04 -19.01
C ASP A 50 0.57 27.85 -18.61
N THR A 51 1.08 26.61 -18.48
CA THR A 51 2.52 26.32 -18.27
C THR A 51 3.33 26.25 -19.56
N LEU A 52 2.68 26.42 -20.71
CA LEU A 52 3.34 26.43 -22.03
C LEU A 52 4.20 27.68 -22.18
N ASP A 53 5.49 27.50 -22.48
CA ASP A 53 6.33 28.60 -22.95
C ASP A 53 6.20 28.72 -24.48
N ASP A 54 5.50 29.75 -24.94
CA ASP A 54 5.27 29.99 -26.37
C ASP A 54 6.57 30.29 -27.15
N ASN A 55 7.62 30.76 -26.48
CA ASN A 55 8.90 31.09 -27.11
C ASN A 55 9.84 29.88 -27.19
N ASP A 56 9.78 29.01 -26.18
CA ASP A 56 10.52 27.76 -26.15
C ASP A 56 9.63 26.61 -25.62
N PRO A 57 8.83 25.96 -26.49
CA PRO A 57 7.92 24.91 -26.07
C PRO A 57 8.60 23.73 -25.35
N ALA A 58 9.90 23.49 -25.60
CA ALA A 58 10.65 22.44 -24.94
C ALA A 58 11.04 22.79 -23.50
N ALA A 59 11.03 24.07 -23.13
CA ALA A 59 11.25 24.57 -21.78
C ALA A 59 9.96 24.66 -20.94
N SER A 60 8.80 24.35 -21.54
CA SER A 60 7.51 24.38 -20.84
C SER A 60 7.49 23.42 -19.65
N ASP A 61 7.25 23.96 -18.47
CA ASP A 61 7.14 23.19 -17.25
C ASP A 61 6.38 23.99 -16.18
N PHE A 62 6.00 23.33 -15.10
CA PHE A 62 5.54 23.99 -13.89
C PHE A 62 6.63 24.89 -13.30
N ASP A 63 6.24 26.04 -12.76
CA ASP A 63 7.15 27.00 -12.10
C ASP A 63 8.05 26.34 -11.03
N ASN A 64 7.49 25.36 -10.31
CA ASN A 64 8.18 24.59 -9.29
C ASN A 64 7.42 23.29 -8.94
N ASP A 65 8.06 22.44 -8.13
CA ASP A 65 7.49 21.16 -7.69
C ASP A 65 6.18 21.33 -6.87
N GLU A 66 6.03 22.40 -6.09
CA GLU A 66 4.82 22.64 -5.30
C GLU A 66 3.60 22.87 -6.22
N THR A 67 3.76 23.69 -7.27
CA THR A 67 2.70 23.90 -8.27
C THR A 67 2.33 22.62 -9.01
N ARG A 68 3.33 21.77 -9.34
CA ARG A 68 3.10 20.44 -9.93
C ARG A 68 2.33 19.52 -8.99
N VAL A 69 2.67 19.53 -7.69
CA VAL A 69 1.98 18.72 -6.67
C VAL A 69 0.52 19.16 -6.51
N ILE A 70 0.25 20.47 -6.49
CA ILE A 70 -1.11 21.01 -6.41
C ILE A 70 -1.92 20.60 -7.65
N PHE A 71 -1.35 20.78 -8.84
CA PHE A 71 -1.96 20.38 -10.09
C PHE A 71 -2.32 18.89 -10.12
N ASP A 72 -1.37 18.04 -9.74
CA ASP A 72 -1.55 16.59 -9.72
C ASP A 72 -2.58 16.15 -8.67
N SER A 73 -2.62 16.83 -7.52
CA SER A 73 -3.64 16.63 -6.50
C SER A 73 -5.03 16.96 -7.01
N GLU A 74 -5.21 18.10 -7.67
CA GLU A 74 -6.49 18.48 -8.30
C GLU A 74 -6.91 17.45 -9.35
N GLY A 75 -6.01 17.06 -10.25
CA GLY A 75 -6.26 16.02 -11.26
C GLY A 75 -6.69 14.69 -10.64
N SER A 76 -6.07 14.29 -9.52
CA SER A 76 -6.42 13.07 -8.79
C SER A 76 -7.81 13.10 -8.14
N ILE A 77 -8.31 14.29 -7.76
CA ILE A 77 -9.65 14.49 -7.20
C ILE A 77 -10.68 14.40 -8.33
N LEU A 78 -10.45 15.13 -9.42
CA LEU A 78 -11.31 15.10 -10.61
C LEU A 78 -11.44 13.70 -11.19
N TRP A 79 -10.34 12.97 -11.21
CA TRP A 79 -10.31 11.58 -11.63
C TRP A 79 -11.26 10.68 -10.84
N LYS A 80 -11.28 10.83 -9.50
CA LYS A 80 -12.17 10.07 -8.63
C LYS A 80 -13.63 10.46 -8.83
N HIS A 81 -13.92 11.76 -8.90
CA HIS A 81 -15.28 12.26 -9.17
C HIS A 81 -15.79 11.77 -10.54
N LEU A 82 -14.93 11.78 -11.55
CA LEU A 82 -15.25 11.25 -12.88
C LEU A 82 -15.59 9.75 -12.84
N GLN A 83 -14.83 8.96 -12.09
CA GLN A 83 -15.14 7.55 -11.89
C GLN A 83 -16.45 7.33 -11.12
N GLU A 84 -16.76 8.19 -10.16
CA GLU A 84 -17.98 8.14 -9.35
C GLU A 84 -19.23 8.43 -10.20
N GLU A 85 -19.21 9.50 -10.99
CA GLU A 85 -20.34 9.87 -11.86
C GLU A 85 -20.59 8.83 -12.97
N LEU A 86 -19.53 8.28 -13.56
CA LEU A 86 -19.64 7.29 -14.63
C LEU A 86 -19.99 5.88 -14.13
N GLY A 87 -19.74 5.60 -12.86
CA GLY A 87 -20.05 4.30 -12.25
C GLY A 87 -19.21 3.13 -12.79
N SER A 88 -19.68 1.91 -12.53
CA SER A 88 -18.93 0.67 -12.75
C SER A 88 -18.78 0.23 -14.21
N GLU A 89 -19.59 0.79 -15.10
CA GLU A 89 -19.54 0.51 -16.54
C GLU A 89 -18.31 1.11 -17.22
N TRP A 90 -17.61 1.99 -16.51
CA TRP A 90 -16.43 2.70 -16.98
C TRP A 90 -15.20 2.37 -16.13
N GLU A 91 -14.05 2.37 -16.77
CA GLU A 91 -12.74 2.38 -16.14
C GLU A 91 -12.06 3.69 -16.50
N VAL A 92 -11.92 4.55 -15.50
CA VAL A 92 -11.29 5.85 -15.66
C VAL A 92 -9.87 5.75 -15.14
N HIS A 93 -8.90 6.05 -15.98
CA HIS A 93 -7.48 6.16 -15.65
C HIS A 93 -7.06 7.62 -15.53
N TYR A 94 -5.94 7.88 -14.88
CA TYR A 94 -5.38 9.23 -14.75
C TYR A 94 -3.89 9.22 -15.03
N TYR A 95 -3.41 10.14 -15.86
CA TYR A 95 -1.98 10.35 -16.06
C TYR A 95 -1.48 11.39 -15.06
N SER A 96 -0.56 10.99 -14.19
CA SER A 96 0.00 11.86 -13.16
C SER A 96 1.20 12.61 -13.69
N GLU A 97 1.12 13.94 -13.78
CA GLU A 97 2.24 14.80 -14.19
C GLU A 97 3.39 14.80 -13.17
N ARG A 98 3.07 14.48 -11.91
CA ARG A 98 4.09 14.35 -10.87
C ARG A 98 4.86 13.04 -10.98
N GLN A 99 4.17 11.93 -11.23
CA GLN A 99 4.79 10.60 -11.29
C GLN A 99 5.21 10.21 -12.71
N GLN A 100 4.77 10.97 -13.72
CA GLN A 100 4.99 10.70 -15.15
C GLN A 100 4.54 9.30 -15.55
N GLU A 101 3.37 8.89 -15.05
CA GLU A 101 2.81 7.56 -15.28
C GLU A 101 1.28 7.57 -15.34
N LEU A 102 0.74 6.56 -16.03
CA LEU A 102 -0.68 6.28 -16.05
C LEU A 102 -1.08 5.41 -14.86
N LEU A 103 -1.90 5.97 -13.97
CA LEU A 103 -2.40 5.28 -12.79
C LEU A 103 -3.46 4.22 -13.13
N LEU A 104 -3.50 3.17 -12.30
CA LEU A 104 -4.55 2.15 -12.33
C LEU A 104 -5.92 2.79 -12.10
N PRO A 105 -7.02 2.23 -12.66
CA PRO A 105 -8.34 2.86 -12.57
C PRO A 105 -8.78 3.23 -11.16
N ALA A 106 -9.49 4.34 -10.99
CA ALA A 106 -9.91 4.82 -9.67
C ALA A 106 -10.76 3.76 -8.94
N SER A 107 -11.58 3.02 -9.69
CA SER A 107 -12.35 1.91 -9.13
C SER A 107 -11.50 0.77 -8.54
N VAL A 108 -10.27 0.58 -9.02
CA VAL A 108 -9.32 -0.39 -8.47
C VAL A 108 -8.69 0.14 -7.19
N ILE A 109 -8.27 1.42 -7.20
CA ILE A 109 -7.67 2.07 -6.02
C ILE A 109 -8.64 2.10 -4.86
N ASP A 110 -9.90 2.51 -5.07
CA ASP A 110 -10.92 2.53 -4.02
C ASP A 110 -11.20 1.11 -3.47
N ARG A 111 -11.35 0.10 -4.34
CA ARG A 111 -11.50 -1.30 -3.89
C ARG A 111 -10.32 -1.76 -3.03
N SER A 112 -9.09 -1.40 -3.40
CA SER A 112 -7.88 -1.75 -2.66
C SER A 112 -7.87 -1.08 -1.27
N ALA A 113 -8.24 0.20 -1.21
CA ALA A 113 -8.31 0.97 0.03
C ALA A 113 -9.41 0.45 0.97
N ARG A 114 -10.60 0.14 0.44
CA ARG A 114 -11.69 -0.48 1.22
C ARG A 114 -11.28 -1.83 1.80
N LYS A 115 -10.63 -2.69 1.00
CA LYS A 115 -10.12 -3.98 1.48
C LYS A 115 -9.10 -3.81 2.60
N GLN A 116 -8.12 -2.91 2.45
CA GLN A 116 -7.14 -2.64 3.52
C GLN A 116 -7.79 -2.10 4.80
N LYS A 117 -8.76 -1.19 4.67
CA LYS A 117 -9.50 -0.64 5.82
C LYS A 117 -10.31 -1.73 6.53
N ALA A 118 -10.97 -2.62 5.78
CA ALA A 118 -11.69 -3.77 6.33
C ALA A 118 -10.75 -4.76 7.04
N ILE A 119 -9.59 -5.06 6.47
CA ILE A 119 -8.55 -5.89 7.11
C ILE A 119 -8.09 -5.24 8.42
N ARG A 120 -7.82 -3.93 8.42
CA ARG A 120 -7.43 -3.21 9.64
C ARG A 120 -8.50 -3.28 10.72
N TYR A 121 -9.77 -3.06 10.37
CA TYR A 121 -10.87 -3.19 11.34
C TYR A 121 -11.02 -4.61 11.85
N PHE A 122 -10.88 -5.61 10.99
CA PHE A 122 -10.93 -7.02 11.38
C PHE A 122 -9.80 -7.39 12.34
N VAL A 123 -8.56 -6.96 12.06
CA VAL A 123 -7.41 -7.15 12.95
C VAL A 123 -7.63 -6.43 14.28
N ASN A 124 -8.06 -5.17 14.27
CA ASN A 124 -8.36 -4.43 15.51
C ASN A 124 -9.50 -5.08 16.30
N PHE A 125 -10.52 -5.62 15.64
CA PHE A 125 -11.61 -6.36 16.27
C PHE A 125 -11.12 -7.64 16.95
N LEU A 126 -10.21 -8.39 16.33
CA LEU A 126 -9.58 -9.57 16.95
C LEU A 126 -8.72 -9.20 18.16
N ILE A 127 -8.02 -8.06 18.12
CA ILE A 127 -7.14 -7.59 19.20
C ILE A 127 -7.93 -7.01 20.38
N ILE A 128 -9.00 -6.25 20.11
CA ILE A 128 -9.74 -5.45 21.11
C ILE A 128 -11.06 -6.12 21.53
N GLY A 129 -11.78 -6.75 20.60
CA GLY A 129 -13.07 -7.42 20.85
C GLY A 129 -12.95 -8.89 21.27
N GLY A 130 -11.81 -9.53 21.02
CA GLY A 130 -11.49 -10.86 21.51
C GLY A 130 -11.00 -10.82 22.96
N GLY A 131 -11.91 -10.60 23.91
CA GLY A 131 -11.60 -10.72 25.34
C GLY A 131 -10.83 -12.02 25.65
N GLY A 132 -9.56 -11.87 26.06
CA GLY A 132 -8.85 -12.75 26.98
C GLY A 132 -8.44 -14.17 26.57
N ILE A 133 -8.93 -14.78 25.48
CA ILE A 133 -8.66 -16.21 25.20
C ILE A 133 -7.97 -16.48 23.85
N GLY A 134 -7.91 -15.49 22.96
CA GLY A 134 -7.32 -15.66 21.61
C GLY A 134 -5.80 -15.51 21.50
N LEU A 135 -5.10 -15.13 22.58
CA LEU A 135 -3.66 -14.85 22.55
C LEU A 135 -2.76 -16.08 22.81
N CYS A 136 -3.33 -17.28 22.94
CA CYS A 136 -2.56 -18.52 23.11
C CYS A 136 -2.51 -19.43 21.87
N LEU A 137 -3.29 -19.17 20.80
CA LEU A 137 -3.39 -20.13 19.68
C LEU A 137 -3.06 -19.58 18.28
N LEU A 138 -2.76 -18.28 18.13
CA LEU A 138 -2.31 -17.72 16.84
C LEU A 138 -0.79 -17.54 16.73
N GLY A 139 -0.02 -18.22 17.59
CA GLY A 139 1.41 -18.45 17.39
C GLY A 139 1.73 -19.68 16.52
N ALA A 140 0.73 -20.46 16.06
CA ALA A 140 0.97 -21.80 15.53
C ALA A 140 0.67 -22.02 14.04
N THR A 141 0.20 -21.03 13.26
CA THR A 141 -0.21 -21.26 11.86
C THR A 141 0.38 -20.32 10.81
N LEU A 142 1.47 -19.63 11.12
CA LEU A 142 2.41 -19.20 10.08
C LEU A 142 3.72 -19.97 10.23
N VAL A 143 3.66 -21.24 9.79
CA VAL A 143 4.84 -22.04 9.46
C VAL A 143 5.59 -21.31 8.35
N ARG A 144 6.53 -20.44 8.73
CA ARG A 144 7.69 -20.16 7.89
C ARG A 144 8.65 -21.34 8.00
N PRO A 145 9.36 -21.71 6.93
CA PRO A 145 10.31 -22.81 6.99
C PRO A 145 11.37 -22.51 8.06
N VAL A 146 11.42 -23.40 9.04
CA VAL A 146 12.42 -23.45 10.11
C VAL A 146 13.77 -23.66 9.44
N ASN A 147 14.56 -22.60 9.26
CA ASN A 147 16.01 -22.65 9.00
C ASN A 147 16.74 -21.31 9.19
N ASP A 148 16.08 -20.26 9.69
CA ASP A 148 16.73 -18.96 9.89
C ASP A 148 16.94 -18.66 11.38
N LEU A 149 18.18 -18.30 11.76
CA LEU A 149 18.60 -17.94 13.11
C LEU A 149 17.67 -16.88 13.74
N GLY A 150 17.08 -15.99 12.93
CA GLY A 150 16.11 -14.99 13.39
C GLY A 150 14.90 -15.57 14.12
N THR A 151 14.48 -16.79 13.77
CA THR A 151 13.33 -17.48 14.40
C THR A 151 13.64 -17.91 15.84
N ILE A 152 14.89 -18.30 16.10
CA ILE A 152 15.35 -18.73 17.43
C ILE A 152 15.44 -17.53 18.38
N TYR A 153 15.92 -16.38 17.89
CA TYR A 153 15.97 -15.15 18.68
C TYR A 153 14.57 -14.62 19.02
N TRP A 154 13.62 -14.74 18.08
CA TRP A 154 12.23 -14.33 18.32
C TRP A 154 11.55 -15.22 19.36
N LEU A 155 11.74 -16.55 19.32
CA LEU A 155 11.22 -17.47 20.35
C LEU A 155 11.81 -17.17 21.73
N ARG A 156 13.10 -16.83 21.82
CA ARG A 156 13.74 -16.41 23.08
C ARG A 156 13.15 -15.11 23.64
N PHE A 157 12.84 -14.15 22.78
CA PHE A 157 12.23 -12.89 23.20
C PHE A 157 10.80 -13.10 23.74
N VAL A 158 9.99 -13.92 23.06
CA VAL A 158 8.63 -14.24 23.52
C VAL A 158 8.64 -15.04 24.81
N LEU A 159 9.50 -16.06 24.94
CA LEU A 159 9.59 -16.86 26.17
C LEU A 159 10.17 -16.05 27.35
N GLY A 160 11.14 -15.15 27.10
CA GLY A 160 11.66 -14.24 28.13
C GLY A 160 10.63 -13.22 28.62
N SER A 161 9.74 -12.75 27.73
CA SER A 161 8.69 -11.79 28.07
C SER A 161 7.60 -12.42 28.95
N VAL A 162 7.29 -13.71 28.73
CA VAL A 162 6.33 -14.46 29.55
C VAL A 162 6.84 -14.68 30.98
N SER A 163 8.15 -14.86 31.18
CA SER A 163 8.75 -14.98 32.52
C SER A 163 8.68 -13.69 33.35
N ILE A 164 8.79 -12.51 32.71
CA ILE A 164 8.74 -11.21 33.40
C ILE A 164 7.32 -10.89 33.89
N LEU A 165 6.30 -11.29 33.11
CA LEU A 165 4.88 -11.13 33.47
C LEU A 165 4.43 -12.09 34.59
N LEU A 166 5.02 -13.29 34.68
CA LEU A 166 4.68 -14.24 35.75
C LEU A 166 5.40 -13.94 37.08
N GLY A 167 6.60 -13.36 37.03
CA GLY A 167 7.32 -12.92 38.22
C GLY A 167 6.66 -11.74 38.96
N SER A 168 5.93 -10.88 38.24
CA SER A 168 5.21 -9.74 38.81
C SER A 168 3.87 -10.11 39.47
N LEU A 169 3.35 -11.32 39.22
CA LEU A 169 2.15 -11.87 39.86
C LEU A 169 2.42 -12.83 41.04
N GLY A 170 3.68 -13.03 41.44
CA GLY A 170 4.01 -13.89 42.59
C GLY A 170 3.71 -15.39 42.39
N ILE A 171 3.56 -15.84 41.15
CA ILE A 171 3.29 -17.25 40.82
C ILE A 171 4.63 -17.95 40.55
N LEU A 172 5.17 -18.63 41.57
CA LEU A 172 6.36 -19.48 41.43
C LEU A 172 5.93 -20.86 40.91
N ILE A 173 5.90 -21.05 39.58
CA ILE A 173 5.79 -22.39 39.01
C ILE A 173 7.19 -22.90 38.73
N ALA A 174 7.65 -23.87 39.52
CA ALA A 174 8.83 -24.66 39.22
C ALA A 174 8.54 -25.51 37.98
N ILE A 175 9.10 -25.11 36.83
CA ILE A 175 9.04 -25.92 35.61
C ILE A 175 10.14 -26.99 35.74
N PRO A 176 9.83 -28.29 35.79
CA PRO A 176 10.85 -29.32 35.74
C PRO A 176 11.44 -29.34 34.32
N LEU A 177 12.74 -29.06 34.20
CA LEU A 177 13.49 -29.32 32.97
C LEU A 177 13.43 -30.83 32.68
N PRO A 178 13.06 -31.27 31.47
CA PRO A 178 13.25 -32.65 31.08
C PRO A 178 14.76 -32.93 30.98
N ALA A 179 15.22 -33.89 31.79
CA ALA A 179 16.57 -34.42 31.76
C ALA A 179 16.85 -35.10 30.42
N ILE A 180 17.38 -34.37 29.45
CA ILE A 180 17.91 -34.93 28.19
C ILE A 180 19.28 -34.30 27.91
N VAL A 181 20.31 -35.12 28.16
CA VAL A 181 21.72 -35.04 27.74
C VAL A 181 22.64 -34.08 28.51
N VAL A 182 22.98 -34.48 29.75
CA VAL A 182 24.36 -34.41 30.24
C VAL A 182 24.88 -35.85 30.28
N ARG A 183 25.55 -36.29 29.21
CA ARG A 183 26.36 -37.52 29.26
C ARG A 183 27.43 -37.58 28.18
N THR A 184 28.37 -36.63 28.18
CA THR A 184 29.78 -36.95 27.87
C THR A 184 30.69 -35.86 28.43
N LEU A 185 31.10 -36.02 29.68
CA LEU A 185 32.34 -35.45 30.21
C LEU A 185 32.99 -36.56 31.04
N CYS A 186 34.31 -36.68 30.88
CA CYS A 186 35.24 -37.59 31.54
C CYS A 186 35.51 -38.94 30.85
N ALA A 187 36.33 -38.89 29.81
CA ALA A 187 37.38 -39.89 29.61
C ALA A 187 38.69 -39.20 29.22
N SER A 188 39.74 -39.53 29.98
CA SER A 188 41.18 -39.25 29.84
C SER A 188 41.70 -37.80 29.87
N HIS A 189 42.17 -37.42 31.06
CA HIS A 189 43.35 -36.58 31.27
C HIS A 189 44.64 -37.29 30.83
N ASN A 190 45.56 -36.51 30.24
CA ASN A 190 47.04 -36.52 30.32
C ASN A 190 47.87 -37.81 30.16
N ILE A 191 48.70 -37.84 29.09
CA ILE A 191 50.12 -38.28 29.05
C ILE A 191 50.80 -37.45 27.92
N SER A 192 51.61 -36.42 28.20
CA SER A 192 53.09 -36.36 28.39
C SER A 192 53.89 -35.99 27.12
N ALA A 193 55.01 -35.31 27.38
CA ALA A 193 55.90 -34.52 26.53
C ALA A 193 56.78 -35.26 25.49
N ASP A 194 57.39 -34.43 24.61
CA ASP A 194 58.67 -34.55 23.90
C ASP A 194 58.93 -35.75 22.96
N HIS A 195 59.08 -35.45 21.67
CA HIS A 195 60.37 -35.46 20.98
C HIS A 195 60.35 -34.70 19.64
#